data_AF-A0A9X9XDB8-F1
#
_entry.id   AF-A0A9X9XDB8-F1
#
_cell.length_a   1.000
_cell.length_b   1.000
_cell.length_c   1.000
_cell.angle_alpha   90.00
_cell.angle_beta   90.00
_cell.angle_gamma   90.00
#
_symmetry.space_group_name_H-M   'P 1'
#
loop_
_entity.id
_entity.type
_entity.pdbx_description
1 polymer ?
#
loop_
_entity_poly.entity_id
_entity_poly.type
_entity_poly.pdbx_seq_one_letter_code
_entity_poly.pdbx_strand_id
1 'polypeptide(L)'
;MTPPLILRLGLLGLTALPLLATPAMAQGRMTQSQRQAAQACMPDVRSYCSGVERGGGRILACLQQNSERLSPNCRQAMSSLQR
;
A
#
# COMPACT_ATOMS: atom_id res chain seq x y z
N MET A 1 -11.94 23.62 -0.67
CA MET A 1 -13.39 23.41 -0.93
C MET A 1 -13.61 21.92 -0.70
N THR A 2 -14.05 21.39 0.44
CA THR A 2 -15.07 21.78 1.44
C THR A 2 -14.65 21.30 2.85
N PRO A 3 -14.80 22.08 3.93
CA PRO A 3 -14.62 21.57 5.29
C PRO A 3 -15.76 20.60 5.66
N PRO A 4 -15.48 19.48 6.36
CA PRO A 4 -16.53 18.54 6.73
C PRO A 4 -17.45 19.12 7.80
N LEU A 5 -18.73 18.80 7.67
CA LEU A 5 -19.91 19.24 8.41
C LEU A 5 -19.92 18.88 9.92
N ILE A 6 -18.76 18.77 10.56
CA ILE A 6 -18.59 18.23 11.92
C ILE A 6 -18.94 19.30 12.98
N LEU A 7 -18.89 20.59 12.62
CA LEU A 7 -18.99 21.70 13.58
C LEU A 7 -20.43 22.09 13.99
N ARG A 8 -21.47 21.47 13.42
CA ARG A 8 -22.88 21.77 13.74
C ARG A 8 -23.58 20.75 14.63
N LEU A 9 -22.89 19.68 15.02
CA LEU A 9 -23.45 18.62 15.88
C LEU A 9 -22.94 18.68 17.33
N GLY A 10 -22.39 19.82 17.76
CA GLY A 10 -22.12 20.07 19.17
C GLY A 10 -23.34 20.75 19.80
N LEU A 11 -24.16 20.02 20.56
CA LEU A 11 -24.58 20.43 21.92
C LEU A 11 -25.57 19.52 22.67
N LEU A 12 -26.06 18.38 22.18
CA LEU A 12 -26.99 17.55 22.98
C LEU A 12 -26.64 16.06 22.98
N GLY A 13 -26.15 15.55 24.12
CA GLY A 13 -26.22 14.12 24.44
C GLY A 13 -25.07 13.55 25.27
N LEU A 14 -24.98 13.93 26.55
CA LEU A 14 -24.13 13.28 27.57
C LEU A 14 -24.74 11.93 28.04
N THR A 15 -24.80 10.91 27.18
CA THR A 15 -25.24 9.56 27.61
C THR A 15 -24.41 8.43 27.03
N ALA A 16 -23.83 7.67 27.96
CA ALA A 16 -23.34 6.29 27.86
C ALA A 16 -22.16 6.01 26.90
N LEU A 17 -20.98 5.94 27.51
CA LEU A 17 -19.75 5.33 27.03
C LEU A 17 -20.00 3.86 26.60
N PRO A 18 -19.97 3.49 25.31
CA PRO A 18 -19.72 2.10 24.97
C PRO A 18 -18.20 1.88 25.10
N LEU A 19 -17.80 1.02 26.05
CA LEU A 19 -16.45 0.44 26.18
C LEU A 19 -16.04 -0.46 24.98
N LEU A 20 -16.63 -0.26 23.81
CA LEU A 20 -16.37 -1.07 22.62
C LEU A 20 -15.31 -0.36 21.79
N ALA A 21 -14.06 -0.52 22.21
CA ALA A 21 -12.90 -0.18 21.41
C ALA A 21 -12.98 -0.95 20.08
N THR A 22 -13.46 -0.30 19.02
CA THR A 22 -13.32 -0.81 17.66
C THR A 22 -11.82 -0.88 17.37
N PRO A 23 -11.27 -2.03 16.97
CA PRO A 23 -9.87 -2.09 16.62
C PRO A 23 -9.64 -1.19 15.41
N ALA A 24 -8.81 -0.16 15.57
CA ALA A 24 -8.30 0.61 14.45
C ALA A 24 -7.50 -0.35 13.55
N MET A 25 -8.07 -0.77 12.42
CA MET A 25 -7.37 -1.59 11.42
C MET A 25 -6.38 -0.73 10.64
N ALA A 26 -5.28 -0.34 11.28
CA ALA A 26 -4.09 0.14 10.60
C ALA A 26 -3.17 -1.06 10.32
N GLN A 27 -3.64 -2.02 9.51
CA GLN A 27 -2.83 -3.21 9.19
C GLN A 27 -2.14 -3.03 7.85
N GLY A 28 -0.93 -2.47 7.88
CA GLY A 28 0.05 -2.56 6.79
C GLY A 28 0.63 -3.97 6.65
N ARG A 29 -0.23 -5.00 6.55
CA ARG A 29 0.22 -6.40 6.48
C ARG A 29 0.55 -6.76 5.04
N MET A 30 1.84 -6.81 4.75
CA MET A 30 2.32 -7.28 3.46
C MET A 30 2.03 -8.79 3.31
N THR A 31 1.28 -9.15 2.26
CA THR A 31 0.88 -10.53 1.98
C THR A 31 2.10 -11.38 1.63
N GLN A 32 1.96 -12.72 1.68
CA GLN A 32 3.04 -13.61 1.26
C GLN A 32 3.39 -13.44 -0.22
N SER A 33 2.40 -13.22 -1.08
CA SER A 33 2.62 -12.94 -2.52
C SER A 33 3.41 -11.64 -2.73
N GLN A 34 3.11 -10.59 -1.97
CA GLN A 34 3.86 -9.34 -2.02
C GLN A 34 5.32 -9.52 -1.58
N ARG A 35 5.58 -10.33 -0.55
CA ARG A 35 6.95 -10.64 -0.12
C ARG A 35 7.73 -11.43 -1.18
N GLN A 36 7.10 -12.43 -1.78
CA GLN A 36 7.71 -13.21 -2.87
C GLN A 36 8.02 -12.32 -4.08
N ALA A 37 7.11 -11.42 -4.44
CA ALA A 37 7.35 -10.46 -5.52
C ALA A 37 8.47 -9.47 -5.19
N ALA A 38 8.55 -8.98 -3.95
CA ALA A 38 9.64 -8.12 -3.53
C ALA A 38 11.01 -8.82 -3.64
N GLN A 39 11.07 -10.11 -3.33
CA GLN A 39 12.29 -10.91 -3.49
C GLN A 39 12.63 -11.17 -4.96
N ALA A 40 11.64 -11.59 -5.76
CA ALA A 40 11.84 -11.86 -7.19
C ALA A 40 12.28 -10.62 -7.97
N CYS A 41 11.77 -9.44 -7.59
CA CYS A 41 12.06 -8.18 -8.26
C CYS A 41 13.25 -7.41 -7.66
N MET A 42 13.87 -7.88 -6.57
CA MET A 42 15.00 -7.18 -5.94
C MET A 42 16.15 -6.80 -6.89
N PRO A 43 16.63 -7.68 -7.80
CA PRO A 43 17.67 -7.30 -8.75
C PRO A 43 17.19 -6.22 -9.73
N ASP A 44 15.96 -6.32 -10.22
CA ASP A 44 15.37 -5.34 -11.13
C ASP A 44 15.16 -3.97 -10.45
N VAL A 45 14.74 -3.97 -9.18
CA VAL A 45 14.64 -2.75 -8.36
C VAL A 45 15.99 -2.07 -8.23
N ARG A 46 17.09 -2.82 -8.04
CA ARG A 46 18.44 -2.26 -7.97
C ARG A 46 18.89 -1.67 -9.31
N SER A 47 18.57 -2.34 -10.42
CA SER A 47 18.99 -1.94 -11.76
C SER A 47 18.21 -0.73 -12.30
N TYR A 48 16.89 -0.68 -12.03
CA TYR A 48 15.99 0.27 -12.70
C TYR A 48 15.34 1.27 -11.74
N CYS A 49 15.23 0.95 -10.45
CA CYS A 49 14.47 1.73 -9.47
C CYS A 49 15.29 2.16 -8.25
N SER A 50 16.62 2.20 -8.34
CA SER A 50 17.51 2.48 -7.20
C SER A 50 17.34 3.88 -6.60
N GLY A 51 16.94 4.87 -7.42
CA GLY A 51 16.62 6.23 -6.99
C GLY A 51 15.18 6.43 -6.53
N VAL A 52 14.33 5.38 -6.56
CA VAL A 52 12.93 5.49 -6.19
C VAL A 52 12.81 5.28 -4.69
N GLU A 53 12.24 6.27 -4.03
CA GLU A 53 12.09 6.21 -2.59
C GLU A 53 10.96 5.24 -2.20
N ARG A 54 11.20 4.52 -1.09
CA ARG A 54 10.36 3.40 -0.64
C ARG A 54 9.01 3.89 -0.10
N GLY A 55 8.05 2.97 -0.03
CA GLY A 55 6.70 3.25 0.48
C GLY A 55 5.74 3.80 -0.57
N GLY A 56 4.44 3.84 -0.22
CA GLY A 56 3.39 4.42 -1.07
C GLY A 56 3.21 3.78 -2.45
N GLY A 57 3.70 2.55 -2.66
CA GLY A 57 3.60 1.87 -3.96
C GLY A 57 4.55 2.38 -5.06
N ARG A 58 5.45 3.33 -4.77
CA ARG A 58 6.33 3.95 -5.78
C ARG A 58 7.25 2.96 -6.50
N ILE A 59 7.80 1.98 -5.77
CA ILE A 59 8.62 0.92 -6.37
C ILE A 59 7.81 0.06 -7.35
N LEU A 60 6.55 -0.25 -7.02
CA LEU A 60 5.68 -1.02 -7.89
C LEU A 60 5.39 -0.25 -9.19
N ALA A 61 5.13 1.05 -9.09
CA ALA A 61 4.94 1.92 -10.26
C ALA A 61 6.19 1.97 -11.15
N CYS A 62 7.39 2.09 -10.54
CA CYS A 62 8.64 2.06 -11.29
C CYS A 62 8.87 0.73 -12.02
N LEU A 63 8.60 -0.41 -11.35
CA LEU A 63 8.70 -1.72 -11.98
C LEU A 63 7.70 -1.85 -13.15
N GLN A 64 6.48 -1.33 -12.99
CA GLN A 64 5.46 -1.36 -14.04
C GLN A 64 5.86 -0.54 -15.28
N GLN A 65 6.48 0.62 -15.09
CA GLN A 65 7.03 1.43 -16.18
C GLN A 65 8.20 0.75 -16.91
N ASN A 66 8.93 -0.14 -16.22
CA ASN A 66 10.04 -0.90 -16.78
C ASN A 66 9.67 -2.35 -17.13
N SER A 67 8.38 -2.68 -17.21
CA SER A 67 7.87 -4.07 -17.28
C SER A 67 8.51 -4.94 -18.38
N GLU A 68 8.83 -4.34 -19.53
CA GLU A 68 9.50 -5.01 -20.65
C GLU A 68 10.95 -5.40 -20.34
N ARG A 69 11.63 -4.61 -19.48
CA ARG A 69 13.04 -4.74 -19.13
C ARG A 69 13.30 -5.61 -17.90
N LEU A 70 12.24 -5.97 -17.18
CA LEU A 70 12.34 -6.79 -15.97
C LEU A 70 12.86 -8.20 -16.30
N SER A 71 13.45 -8.86 -15.30
CA SER A 71 13.73 -10.28 -15.39
C SER A 71 12.45 -11.11 -15.57
N PRO A 72 12.52 -12.31 -16.20
CA PRO A 72 11.37 -13.20 -16.32
C PRO A 72 10.70 -13.51 -14.97
N ASN A 73 11.50 -13.69 -13.92
CA ASN A 73 11.03 -13.99 -12.57
C ASN A 73 10.23 -12.82 -11.98
N CYS A 74 10.72 -11.58 -12.15
CA CYS A 74 9.99 -10.41 -11.67
C CYS A 74 8.70 -10.17 -12.46
N ARG A 75 8.69 -10.38 -13.80
CA ARG A 75 7.46 -10.30 -14.60
C ARG A 75 6.39 -11.29 -14.12
N GLN A 76 6.78 -12.54 -13.87
CA GLN A 76 5.87 -13.56 -13.36
C GLN A 76 5.35 -13.22 -11.95
N ALA A 77 6.19 -12.66 -11.09
CA ALA A 77 5.75 -12.23 -9.78
C ALA A 77 4.79 -11.04 -9.88
N MET A 78 5.05 -10.07 -10.77
CA MET A 78 4.16 -8.94 -10.98
C MET A 78 2.79 -9.33 -11.52
N SER A 79 2.70 -10.30 -12.44
CA SER A 79 1.40 -10.79 -12.93
C SER A 79 0.57 -11.45 -11.82
N SER A 80 1.22 -12.02 -10.80
CA SER A 80 0.51 -12.57 -9.63
C SER A 80 -0.07 -11.51 -8.69
N LEU A 81 0.46 -10.28 -8.73
CA LEU A 81 0.00 -9.14 -7.92
C LEU A 81 -1.09 -8.31 -8.60
N GLN A 82 -1.16 -8.33 -9.93
CA GLN A 82 -2.09 -7.53 -10.75
C GLN A 82 -3.40 -8.27 -11.06
N ARG A 83 -3.69 -9.35 -10.33
CA ARG A 83 -4.94 -10.11 -10.46
C ARG A 83 -6.02 -9.57 -9.55
#